data_AF-A0A1D2MAS6-F1
#
_entry.id   AF-A0A1D2MAS6-F1
#
_cell.length_a   1.000
_cell.length_b   1.000
_cell.length_c   1.000
_cell.angle_alpha   90.00
_cell.angle_beta   90.00
_cell.angle_gamma   90.00
#
_symmetry.space_group_name_H-M   'P 1'
#
loop_
_entity.id
_entity.type
_entity.pdbx_description
1 polymer ?
#
loop_
_entity_poly.entity_id
_entity_poly.type
_entity_poly.pdbx_seq_one_letter_code
_entity_poly.pdbx_strand_id
1 'polypeptide(L)'
;MGSHARKQHYEWYHDNDMKPVPGTPTSYDILAQHCGSSAATLKSCAKIGRLQPTCKMYENIDLYVKNSADGKSITVQNIYKVSRKGEAEPTEPFRILLWHGTSAAAVSGIIQTGFQKGSGGLYGGGIYFADRIAKSYGYARTASNGNSFFILAEISPGKVYKAHHYHSDYKSAPPGFDSVKGMGSNIPTWKQNKNYKGAILPCGVSTANPRHTSYDMPFNEYILYDANRIIVRFIVECKFNNFRRFLY
;
A
#
# COMPACT_ATOMS: atom_id res chain seq x y z
N MET A 1 -44.71 -1.52 -10.06
CA MET A 1 -43.79 -0.56 -9.42
C MET A 1 -42.78 -1.35 -8.57
N GLY A 2 -41.51 -0.94 -8.60
CA GLY A 2 -40.43 -1.44 -7.72
C GLY A 2 -39.64 -2.61 -8.32
N SER A 3 -38.31 -2.62 -8.37
CA SER A 3 -37.31 -1.62 -8.00
C SER A 3 -36.06 -1.88 -8.85
N HIS A 4 -35.65 -0.90 -9.66
CA HIS A 4 -34.32 -0.92 -10.25
C HIS A 4 -33.35 -0.48 -9.16
N ALA A 5 -32.74 -1.45 -8.46
CA ALA A 5 -31.57 -1.19 -7.65
C ALA A 5 -30.51 -0.59 -8.59
N ARG A 6 -30.34 0.74 -8.58
CA ARG A 6 -29.22 1.39 -9.24
C ARG A 6 -27.96 0.77 -8.66
N LYS A 7 -27.22 0.01 -9.48
CA LYS A 7 -25.81 -0.25 -9.20
C LYS A 7 -25.18 1.12 -9.03
N GLN A 8 -24.84 1.49 -7.80
CA GLN A 8 -23.98 2.65 -7.58
C GLN A 8 -22.68 2.30 -8.29
N HIS A 9 -22.50 2.85 -9.50
CA HIS A 9 -21.22 2.95 -10.16
C HIS A 9 -20.39 3.84 -9.24
N TYR A 10 -19.71 3.24 -8.28
CA TYR A 10 -18.69 3.94 -7.51
C TYR A 10 -17.54 4.17 -8.49
N GLU A 11 -17.58 5.22 -9.28
CA GLU A 11 -16.47 5.54 -10.16
C GLU A 11 -15.33 6.07 -9.28
N TRP A 12 -14.46 5.15 -8.88
CA TRP A 12 -13.31 5.42 -8.01
C TRP A 12 -12.38 6.45 -8.66
N TYR A 13 -12.20 6.33 -9.98
CA TYR A 13 -11.51 7.26 -10.87
C TYR A 13 -11.94 6.96 -12.31
N HIS A 14 -11.87 7.95 -13.19
CA HIS A 14 -12.05 7.80 -14.65
C HIS A 14 -10.71 7.86 -15.37
N ASP A 15 -10.64 7.38 -16.62
CA ASP A 15 -9.44 7.59 -17.45
C ASP A 15 -9.09 9.09 -17.61
N ASN A 16 -10.11 9.97 -17.54
CA ASN A 16 -9.92 11.42 -17.52
C ASN A 16 -9.19 11.93 -16.27
N ASP A 17 -9.32 11.24 -15.13
CA ASP A 17 -8.63 11.59 -13.88
C ASP A 17 -7.12 11.31 -13.95
N MET A 18 -6.67 10.66 -15.02
CA MET A 18 -5.25 10.39 -15.30
C MET A 18 -4.71 11.19 -16.48
N LYS A 19 -5.49 12.14 -17.03
CA LYS A 19 -5.03 12.98 -18.13
C LYS A 19 -3.76 13.74 -17.70
N PRO A 20 -2.68 13.68 -18.50
CA PRO A 20 -1.49 14.46 -18.24
C PRO A 20 -1.82 15.95 -18.15
N VAL A 21 -1.20 16.64 -17.19
CA VAL A 21 -1.28 18.11 -17.12
C VAL A 21 -0.25 18.64 -18.12
N PRO A 22 -0.65 19.43 -19.14
CA PRO A 22 0.28 20.00 -20.10
C PRO A 22 1.42 20.76 -19.43
N GLY A 23 2.64 20.64 -19.96
CA GLY A 23 3.83 21.30 -19.42
C GLY A 23 4.41 20.66 -18.14
N THR A 24 3.88 19.53 -17.67
CA THR A 24 4.43 18.79 -16.53
C THR A 24 5.03 17.45 -16.94
N PRO A 25 6.07 16.94 -16.24
CA PRO A 25 6.60 15.60 -16.48
C PRO A 25 5.51 14.53 -16.36
N THR A 26 5.59 13.49 -17.19
CA THR A 26 4.63 12.38 -17.14
C THR A 26 4.88 11.50 -15.91
N SER A 27 3.91 10.63 -15.58
CA SER A 27 4.08 9.60 -14.54
C SER A 27 5.33 8.75 -14.75
N TYR A 28 5.61 8.37 -16.00
CA TYR A 28 6.79 7.58 -16.35
C TYR A 28 8.09 8.36 -16.17
N ASP A 29 8.11 9.64 -16.50
CA ASP A 29 9.31 10.47 -16.38
C ASP A 29 9.69 10.67 -14.90
N ILE A 30 8.70 10.97 -14.04
CA ILE A 30 8.92 11.17 -12.60
C ILE A 30 9.43 9.88 -11.95
N LEU A 31 8.77 8.75 -12.23
CA LEU A 31 9.18 7.46 -11.68
C LEU A 31 10.54 7.01 -12.23
N ALA A 32 10.82 7.19 -13.51
CA ALA A 32 12.14 6.87 -14.08
C ALA A 32 13.25 7.70 -13.41
N GLN A 33 13.01 9.00 -13.22
CA GLN A 33 13.98 9.91 -12.62
C GLN A 33 14.27 9.59 -11.14
N HIS A 34 13.24 9.27 -10.35
CA HIS A 34 13.37 9.17 -8.89
C HIS A 34 13.38 7.75 -8.34
N CYS A 35 12.75 6.81 -9.03
CA CYS A 35 12.71 5.39 -8.66
C CYS A 35 13.68 4.53 -9.50
N GLY A 36 14.43 5.13 -10.44
CA GLY A 36 15.27 4.40 -11.37
C GLY A 36 14.47 3.62 -12.43
N SER A 37 15.19 3.03 -13.40
CA SER A 37 14.64 2.48 -14.65
C SER A 37 14.31 3.54 -15.71
N SER A 38 14.12 3.11 -16.96
CA SER A 38 13.75 4.02 -18.05
C SER A 38 12.24 4.15 -18.18
N ALA A 39 11.75 5.31 -18.66
CA ALA A 39 10.34 5.50 -18.97
C ALA A 39 9.83 4.46 -20.00
N ALA A 40 10.67 4.04 -20.94
CA ALA A 40 10.36 3.00 -21.92
C ALA A 40 10.16 1.63 -21.25
N THR A 41 11.04 1.27 -20.31
CA THR A 41 10.93 0.03 -19.53
C THR A 41 9.64 0.01 -18.72
N LEU A 42 9.32 1.09 -18.00
CA LEU A 42 8.07 1.19 -17.23
C LEU A 42 6.82 1.09 -18.12
N LYS A 43 6.81 1.76 -19.28
CA LYS A 43 5.72 1.65 -20.29
C LYS A 43 5.57 0.23 -20.83
N SER A 44 6.69 -0.49 -20.98
CA SER A 44 6.68 -1.86 -21.48
C SER A 44 6.02 -2.85 -20.52
N CYS A 45 6.04 -2.59 -19.20
CA CYS A 45 5.58 -3.52 -18.17
C CYS A 45 4.32 -3.08 -17.42
N ALA A 46 3.92 -1.81 -17.47
CA ALA A 46 2.73 -1.31 -16.76
C ALA A 46 2.07 -0.10 -17.44
N LYS A 47 0.75 0.01 -17.31
CA LYS A 47 0.01 1.26 -17.55
C LYS A 47 0.04 2.09 -16.26
N ILE A 48 0.65 3.26 -16.30
CA ILE A 48 0.80 4.16 -15.16
C ILE A 48 0.20 5.53 -15.46
N GLY A 49 -0.76 5.97 -14.66
CA GLY A 49 -1.39 7.30 -14.77
C GLY A 49 -1.32 8.05 -13.43
N ARG A 50 -0.98 9.35 -13.47
CA ARG A 50 -1.01 10.20 -12.28
C ARG A 50 -2.44 10.68 -12.04
N LEU A 51 -3.00 10.39 -10.87
CA LEU A 51 -4.32 10.85 -10.48
C LEU A 51 -4.32 12.36 -10.24
N GLN A 52 -5.35 13.04 -10.75
CA GLN A 52 -5.62 14.44 -10.41
C GLN A 52 -6.05 14.57 -8.94
N PRO A 53 -5.66 15.63 -8.22
CA PRO A 53 -6.06 15.84 -6.82
C PRO A 53 -7.57 15.92 -6.60
N THR A 54 -8.34 16.31 -7.62
CA THR A 54 -9.81 16.37 -7.60
C THR A 54 -10.48 14.99 -7.71
N CYS A 55 -9.72 13.93 -8.00
CA CYS A 55 -10.24 12.57 -8.12
C CYS A 55 -10.66 12.02 -6.75
N LYS A 56 -11.80 11.32 -6.69
CA LYS A 56 -12.27 10.74 -5.43
C LYS A 56 -11.30 9.72 -4.82
N MET A 57 -10.61 8.94 -5.64
CA MET A 57 -9.58 8.02 -5.16
C MET A 57 -8.37 8.75 -4.59
N TYR A 58 -7.99 9.90 -5.17
CA TYR A 58 -6.93 10.73 -4.61
C TYR A 58 -7.30 11.18 -3.19
N GLU A 59 -8.49 11.76 -3.01
CA GLU A 59 -8.99 12.20 -1.70
C GLU A 59 -9.01 11.06 -0.67
N ASN A 60 -9.45 9.86 -1.07
CA ASN A 60 -9.54 8.71 -0.17
C ASN A 60 -8.14 8.20 0.25
N ILE A 61 -7.18 8.16 -0.67
CA ILE A 61 -5.80 7.76 -0.37
C ILE A 61 -5.11 8.84 0.46
N ASP A 62 -5.31 10.12 0.16
CA ASP A 62 -4.79 11.23 0.96
C ASP A 62 -5.35 11.21 2.39
N LEU A 63 -6.65 10.92 2.56
CA LEU A 63 -7.26 10.68 3.87
C LEU A 63 -6.61 9.49 4.58
N TYR A 64 -6.36 8.39 3.87
CA TYR A 64 -5.69 7.23 4.46
C TYR A 64 -4.26 7.57 4.91
N VAL A 65 -3.50 8.29 4.09
CA VAL A 65 -2.16 8.79 4.46
C VAL A 65 -2.22 9.63 5.73
N LYS A 66 -3.09 10.64 5.78
CA LYS A 66 -3.26 11.53 6.93
C LYS A 66 -3.59 10.76 8.21
N ASN A 67 -4.60 9.89 8.15
CA ASN A 67 -5.10 9.18 9.33
C ASN A 67 -4.22 8.01 9.78
N SER A 68 -3.28 7.59 8.95
CA SER A 68 -2.36 6.48 9.25
C SER A 68 -0.89 6.88 9.43
N ALA A 69 -0.63 8.19 9.48
CA ALA A 69 0.70 8.77 9.68
C ALA A 69 1.16 8.77 11.15
N ASP A 70 0.21 8.65 12.08
CA ASP A 70 0.44 8.51 13.53
C ASP A 70 1.46 9.54 14.07
N GLY A 71 1.11 10.83 13.93
CA GLY A 71 1.90 11.95 14.41
C GLY A 71 3.03 12.40 13.48
N LYS A 72 3.31 11.67 12.39
CA LYS A 72 4.29 12.10 11.38
C LYS A 72 3.69 13.17 10.47
N SER A 73 4.44 14.26 10.27
CA SER A 73 4.07 15.29 9.29
C SER A 73 4.40 14.80 7.88
N ILE A 74 3.36 14.39 7.15
CA ILE A 74 3.45 13.83 5.80
C ILE A 74 2.46 14.52 4.87
N THR A 75 2.88 14.84 3.65
CA THR A 75 2.02 15.41 2.61
C THR A 75 2.15 14.61 1.32
N VAL A 76 1.01 14.22 0.73
CA VAL A 76 0.98 13.57 -0.58
C VAL A 76 1.39 14.60 -1.65
N GLN A 77 2.35 14.22 -2.49
CA GLN A 77 2.81 15.01 -3.63
C GLN A 77 2.13 14.52 -4.92
N ASN A 78 2.14 13.20 -5.14
CA ASN A 78 1.54 12.58 -6.31
C ASN A 78 1.00 11.18 -5.95
N ILE A 79 -0.06 10.76 -6.64
CA ILE A 79 -0.56 9.39 -6.61
C ILE A 79 -0.59 8.84 -8.03
N TYR A 80 0.03 7.70 -8.24
CA TYR A 80 0.10 7.04 -9.53
C TYR A 80 -0.70 5.74 -9.50
N LYS A 81 -1.76 5.64 -10.30
CA LYS A 81 -2.44 4.37 -10.55
C LYS A 81 -1.55 3.50 -11.41
N VAL A 82 -1.27 2.29 -10.95
CA VAL A 82 -0.47 1.28 -11.64
C VAL A 82 -1.36 0.10 -12.04
N SER A 83 -1.22 -0.35 -13.28
CA SER A 83 -1.78 -1.62 -13.74
C SER A 83 -0.67 -2.38 -14.46
N ARG A 84 -0.05 -3.35 -13.78
CA ARG A 84 1.04 -4.17 -14.33
C ARG A 84 0.51 -5.16 -15.35
N LYS A 85 1.33 -5.46 -16.37
CA LYS A 85 1.06 -6.55 -17.30
C LYS A 85 1.22 -7.88 -16.57
N GLY A 86 0.30 -8.81 -16.79
CA GLY A 86 0.35 -10.16 -16.22
C GLY A 86 -0.21 -10.28 -14.80
N GLU A 87 -0.57 -9.19 -14.12
CA GLU A 87 -1.32 -9.28 -12.85
C GLU A 87 -2.80 -9.57 -13.16
N ALA A 88 -3.29 -10.71 -12.70
CA ALA A 88 -4.71 -11.05 -12.77
C ALA A 88 -5.49 -10.26 -11.70
N GLU A 89 -6.74 -9.91 -12.01
CA GLU A 89 -7.64 -9.36 -11.00
C GLU A 89 -7.94 -10.43 -9.93
N PRO A 90 -8.03 -10.04 -8.65
CA PRO A 90 -8.16 -10.99 -7.57
C PRO A 90 -9.58 -11.57 -7.54
N THR A 91 -9.69 -12.83 -7.16
CA THR A 91 -10.99 -13.55 -7.13
C THR A 91 -11.54 -13.70 -5.71
N GLU A 92 -10.70 -13.47 -4.71
CA GLU A 92 -11.06 -13.64 -3.31
C GLU A 92 -12.03 -12.53 -2.85
N PRO A 93 -13.04 -12.89 -2.04
CA PRO A 93 -14.04 -11.93 -1.59
C PRO A 93 -13.46 -10.91 -0.61
N PHE A 94 -12.54 -11.34 0.27
CA PHE A 94 -11.93 -10.46 1.25
C PHE A 94 -10.60 -9.91 0.73
N ARG A 95 -10.59 -8.59 0.51
CA ARG A 95 -9.44 -7.85 0.00
C ARG A 95 -9.24 -6.55 0.77
N ILE A 96 -7.99 -6.13 0.93
CA ILE A 96 -7.62 -4.92 1.67
C ILE A 96 -6.44 -4.22 1.00
N LEU A 97 -6.43 -2.88 1.00
CA LEU A 97 -5.29 -2.10 0.54
C LEU A 97 -4.36 -1.78 1.70
N LEU A 98 -3.10 -2.18 1.56
CA LEU A 98 -2.08 -2.05 2.60
C LEU A 98 -0.81 -1.40 2.06
N TRP A 99 -0.11 -0.70 2.95
CA TRP A 99 1.11 0.02 2.66
C TRP A 99 2.32 -0.91 2.63
N HIS A 100 3.21 -0.68 1.68
CA HIS A 100 4.55 -1.23 1.64
C HIS A 100 5.55 -0.08 1.43
N GLY A 101 6.45 0.09 2.39
CA GLY A 101 7.57 1.03 2.29
C GLY A 101 8.83 0.32 1.82
N THR A 102 9.52 0.89 0.85
CA THR A 102 10.78 0.35 0.33
C THR A 102 11.64 1.47 -0.28
N SER A 103 12.83 1.16 -0.79
CA SER A 103 13.62 2.17 -1.49
C SER A 103 12.95 2.59 -2.79
N ALA A 104 13.15 3.83 -3.22
CA ALA A 104 12.65 4.28 -4.52
C ALA A 104 13.12 3.38 -5.67
N ALA A 105 14.39 2.93 -5.64
CA ALA A 105 14.93 1.95 -6.60
C ALA A 105 14.13 0.63 -6.64
N ALA A 106 13.73 0.12 -5.46
CA ALA A 106 12.95 -1.11 -5.38
C ALA A 106 11.51 -0.94 -5.87
N VAL A 107 10.92 0.26 -5.82
CA VAL A 107 9.60 0.54 -6.40
C VAL A 107 9.58 0.20 -7.89
N SER A 108 10.56 0.68 -8.67
CA SER A 108 10.64 0.35 -10.10
C SER A 108 10.90 -1.14 -10.35
N GLY A 109 11.65 -1.82 -9.49
CA GLY A 109 11.84 -3.27 -9.57
C GLY A 109 10.53 -4.04 -9.36
N ILE A 110 9.73 -3.63 -8.38
CA ILE A 110 8.41 -4.22 -8.08
C ILE A 110 7.41 -3.89 -9.20
N ILE A 111 7.45 -2.70 -9.80
CA ILE A 111 6.62 -2.38 -10.96
C ILE A 111 6.96 -3.27 -12.17
N GLN A 112 8.23 -3.66 -12.34
CA GLN A 112 8.65 -4.50 -13.46
C GLN A 112 8.36 -5.98 -13.22
N THR A 113 8.74 -6.51 -12.07
CA THR A 113 8.79 -7.96 -11.81
C THR A 113 7.77 -8.45 -10.78
N GLY A 114 7.15 -7.55 -10.02
CA GLY A 114 6.22 -7.88 -8.95
C GLY A 114 6.93 -8.02 -7.62
N PHE A 115 6.18 -8.39 -6.58
CA PHE A 115 6.77 -8.66 -5.28
C PHE A 115 7.53 -9.99 -5.29
N GLN A 116 8.68 -9.99 -4.62
CA GLN A 116 9.45 -11.19 -4.34
C GLN A 116 9.54 -11.38 -2.82
N LYS A 117 9.54 -12.63 -2.40
CA LYS A 117 9.61 -12.98 -0.98
C LYS A 117 10.96 -12.56 -0.40
N GLY A 118 10.93 -11.82 0.71
CA GLY A 118 12.12 -11.48 1.48
C GLY A 118 12.63 -12.67 2.31
N SER A 119 13.88 -12.61 2.76
CA SER A 119 14.52 -13.68 3.52
C SER A 119 14.31 -13.59 5.05
N GLY A 120 13.81 -12.47 5.57
CA GLY A 120 13.65 -12.27 7.01
C GLY A 120 12.61 -11.20 7.37
N GLY A 121 12.55 -10.89 8.66
CA GLY A 121 11.60 -9.97 9.29
C GLY A 121 11.09 -10.54 10.61
N LEU A 122 10.22 -9.80 11.31
CA LEU A 122 9.68 -10.21 12.62
C LEU A 122 8.86 -11.50 12.56
N TYR A 123 8.38 -11.88 11.38
CA TYR A 123 7.64 -13.11 11.12
C TYR A 123 8.33 -13.96 10.04
N GLY A 124 9.66 -13.92 10.01
CA GLY A 124 10.50 -14.67 9.10
C GLY A 124 10.41 -14.24 7.64
N GLY A 125 10.76 -15.12 6.71
CA GLY A 125 10.85 -14.77 5.29
C GLY A 125 9.47 -14.62 4.66
N GLY A 126 9.12 -13.42 4.18
CA GLY A 126 7.79 -13.10 3.66
C GLY A 126 7.74 -11.77 2.90
N ILE A 127 6.53 -11.37 2.51
CA ILE A 127 6.25 -10.08 1.86
C ILE A 127 5.38 -9.27 2.83
N TYR A 128 5.91 -8.14 3.29
CA TYR A 128 5.40 -7.40 4.44
C TYR A 128 4.59 -6.17 4.03
N PHE A 129 3.44 -6.00 4.65
CA PHE A 129 2.57 -4.83 4.49
C PHE A 129 2.09 -4.33 5.85
N ALA A 130 1.67 -3.07 5.92
CA ALA A 130 1.07 -2.49 7.12
C ALA A 130 -0.25 -1.78 6.79
N ASP A 131 -1.19 -1.77 7.74
CA ASP A 131 -2.38 -0.91 7.65
C ASP A 131 -2.09 0.53 8.08
N ARG A 132 -0.83 0.84 8.41
CA ARG A 132 -0.35 2.17 8.77
C ARG A 132 0.89 2.60 7.99
N ILE A 133 0.82 3.76 7.34
CA ILE A 133 1.98 4.32 6.64
C ILE A 133 3.09 4.68 7.62
N ALA A 134 2.74 5.01 8.87
CA ALA A 134 3.68 5.24 9.97
C ALA A 134 4.68 4.10 10.18
N LYS A 135 4.27 2.84 9.99
CA LYS A 135 5.11 1.64 10.08
C LYS A 135 5.96 1.48 8.82
N SER A 136 5.33 1.62 7.65
CA SER A 136 6.01 1.51 6.35
C SER A 136 7.09 2.58 6.17
N TYR A 137 6.94 3.75 6.78
CA TYR A 137 7.88 4.86 6.65
C TYR A 137 9.33 4.49 7.04
N GLY A 138 9.53 3.66 8.08
CA GLY A 138 10.87 3.24 8.49
C GLY A 138 11.68 2.64 7.33
N TYR A 139 10.99 1.91 6.45
CA TYR A 139 11.57 1.19 5.31
C TYR A 139 11.64 2.03 4.02
N ALA A 140 10.87 3.11 3.92
CA ALA A 140 10.77 3.93 2.72
C ALA A 140 11.99 4.85 2.56
N ARG A 141 12.99 4.47 1.76
CA ARG A 141 14.19 5.30 1.57
C ARG A 141 13.87 6.48 0.65
N THR A 142 14.26 7.67 1.10
CA THR A 142 14.06 8.93 0.38
C THR A 142 14.77 8.90 -0.97
N ALA A 143 14.10 9.37 -2.01
CA ALA A 143 14.65 9.55 -3.34
C ALA A 143 15.48 10.85 -3.44
N SER A 144 16.07 11.09 -4.62
CA SER A 144 16.90 12.27 -4.91
C SER A 144 16.16 13.61 -4.77
N ASN A 145 14.84 13.63 -4.91
CA ASN A 145 14.02 14.83 -4.75
C ASN A 145 13.57 15.10 -3.30
N GLY A 146 14.05 14.32 -2.33
CA GLY A 146 13.67 14.46 -0.92
C GLY A 146 12.32 13.82 -0.55
N ASN A 147 11.60 13.23 -1.51
CA ASN A 147 10.35 12.53 -1.26
C ASN A 147 10.58 11.03 -1.03
N SER A 148 9.61 10.36 -0.41
CA SER A 148 9.57 8.91 -0.25
C SER A 148 8.43 8.33 -1.08
N PHE A 149 8.64 7.15 -1.65
CA PHE A 149 7.65 6.45 -2.47
C PHE A 149 7.15 5.21 -1.73
N PHE A 150 5.83 5.09 -1.64
CA PHE A 150 5.16 3.96 -1.02
C PHE A 150 4.36 3.20 -2.07
N ILE A 151 4.29 1.89 -1.92
CA ILE A 151 3.36 1.07 -2.69
C ILE A 151 2.11 0.88 -1.84
N LEU A 152 0.95 1.17 -2.42
CA LEU A 152 -0.34 0.76 -1.88
C LEU A 152 -0.83 -0.42 -2.72
N ALA A 153 -0.74 -1.61 -2.15
CA ALA A 153 -1.08 -2.87 -2.82
C ALA A 153 -2.44 -3.36 -2.34
N GLU A 154 -3.21 -3.94 -3.25
CA GLU A 154 -4.40 -4.71 -2.90
C GLU A 154 -4.00 -6.14 -2.60
N ILE A 155 -4.44 -6.63 -1.44
CA ILE A 155 -4.01 -7.88 -0.85
C ILE A 155 -5.22 -8.80 -0.69
N SER A 156 -5.08 -10.05 -1.13
CA SER A 156 -6.00 -11.17 -0.85
C SER A 156 -5.41 -12.06 0.26
N PRO A 157 -5.58 -11.73 1.55
CA PRO A 157 -4.82 -12.37 2.62
C PRO A 157 -5.27 -13.81 2.95
N GLY A 158 -6.39 -14.28 2.38
CA GLY A 158 -6.91 -15.62 2.64
C GLY A 158 -7.26 -15.83 4.12
N LYS A 159 -7.00 -17.02 4.64
CA LYS A 159 -7.15 -17.35 6.06
C LYS A 159 -5.95 -16.82 6.84
N VAL A 160 -6.21 -15.86 7.73
CA VAL A 160 -5.17 -15.09 8.43
C VAL A 160 -4.88 -15.66 9.82
N TYR A 161 -3.63 -16.02 10.08
CA TYR A 161 -3.16 -16.35 11.43
C TYR A 161 -2.83 -15.07 12.19
N LYS A 162 -3.48 -14.82 13.33
CA LYS A 162 -3.23 -13.62 14.15
C LYS A 162 -2.16 -13.94 15.18
N ALA A 163 -0.93 -13.49 14.93
CA ALA A 163 0.20 -13.67 15.83
C ALA A 163 0.23 -12.55 16.87
N HIS A 164 0.31 -12.94 18.16
CA HIS A 164 0.45 -11.99 19.26
C HIS A 164 1.93 -11.61 19.47
N HIS A 165 2.84 -12.58 19.33
CA HIS A 165 4.28 -12.36 19.43
C HIS A 165 4.99 -12.49 18.08
N TYR A 166 6.21 -11.97 17.97
CA TYR A 166 7.06 -12.17 16.78
C TYR A 166 7.51 -13.64 16.64
N HIS A 167 7.73 -14.07 15.40
CA HIS A 167 8.16 -15.43 15.03
C HIS A 167 9.15 -15.36 13.86
N SER A 168 10.39 -14.97 14.14
CA SER A 168 11.40 -14.67 13.11
C SER A 168 11.89 -15.91 12.33
N ASP A 169 11.55 -17.10 12.80
CA ASP A 169 11.89 -18.40 12.21
C ASP A 169 10.90 -18.86 11.13
N TYR A 170 9.73 -18.22 11.02
CA TYR A 170 8.70 -18.59 10.04
C TYR A 170 9.22 -18.60 8.59
N LYS A 171 8.86 -19.66 7.87
CA LYS A 171 9.15 -19.83 6.43
C LYS A 171 7.87 -19.83 5.59
N SER A 172 6.72 -20.02 6.22
CA SER A 172 5.38 -20.01 5.63
C SER A 172 4.37 -19.59 6.71
N ALA A 173 3.11 -19.39 6.31
CA ALA A 173 2.04 -19.29 7.30
C ALA A 173 1.90 -20.62 8.07
N PRO A 174 1.43 -20.59 9.33
CA PRO A 174 1.13 -21.81 10.09
C PRO A 174 0.13 -22.73 9.37
N PRO A 175 0.12 -24.05 9.66
CA PRO A 175 -0.77 -25.01 9.00
C PRO A 175 -2.24 -24.56 9.01
N GLY A 176 -2.85 -24.59 7.82
CA GLY A 176 -4.25 -24.18 7.62
C GLY A 176 -4.47 -22.67 7.57
N PHE A 177 -3.42 -21.86 7.39
CA PHE A 177 -3.49 -20.42 7.14
C PHE A 177 -2.71 -20.06 5.86
N ASP A 178 -3.09 -18.95 5.24
CA ASP A 178 -2.47 -18.43 4.01
C ASP A 178 -1.51 -17.27 4.29
N SER A 179 -1.75 -16.54 5.39
CA SER A 179 -0.97 -15.36 5.77
C SER A 179 -0.88 -15.23 7.29
N VAL A 180 0.05 -14.39 7.73
CA VAL A 180 0.21 -14.00 9.13
C VAL A 180 -0.16 -12.53 9.28
N LYS A 181 -0.89 -12.20 10.33
CA LYS A 181 -1.07 -10.83 10.81
C LYS A 181 -0.41 -10.71 12.18
N GLY A 182 0.72 -10.01 12.22
CA GLY A 182 1.31 -9.53 13.46
C GLY A 182 0.42 -8.46 14.07
N MET A 183 -0.04 -8.67 15.31
CA MET A 183 -0.97 -7.76 15.97
C MET A 183 -0.20 -6.62 16.65
N GLY A 184 -0.52 -5.37 16.27
CA GLY A 184 0.07 -4.18 16.87
C GLY A 184 -0.78 -3.57 17.98
N SER A 185 -0.17 -2.74 18.83
CA SER A 185 -0.86 -2.00 19.88
C SER A 185 -1.78 -0.88 19.36
N ASN A 186 -1.58 -0.40 18.13
CA ASN A 186 -2.43 0.58 17.48
C ASN A 186 -3.02 0.01 16.19
N ILE A 187 -4.34 0.15 16.02
CA ILE A 187 -5.11 -0.40 14.90
C ILE A 187 -6.03 0.64 14.28
N PRO A 188 -6.46 0.47 13.01
CA PRO A 188 -7.50 1.31 12.45
C PRO A 188 -8.84 1.17 13.14
N THR A 189 -9.47 2.32 13.33
CA THR A 189 -10.93 2.37 13.46
C THR A 189 -11.57 2.01 12.11
N TRP A 190 -12.39 0.96 12.08
CA TRP A 190 -12.97 0.47 10.82
C TRP A 190 -14.20 1.27 10.34
N LYS A 191 -14.60 2.32 11.07
CA LYS A 191 -15.79 3.14 10.79
C LYS A 191 -15.64 4.04 9.57
N GLN A 192 -14.42 4.47 9.26
CA GLN A 192 -14.14 5.42 8.17
C GLN A 192 -13.57 4.74 6.93
N ASN A 193 -13.64 3.41 6.85
CA ASN A 193 -13.15 2.67 5.70
C ASN A 193 -13.77 3.23 4.41
N LYS A 194 -12.93 3.37 3.40
CA LYS A 194 -13.36 3.58 2.03
C LYS A 194 -13.27 2.26 1.28
N ASN A 195 -13.75 2.28 0.04
CA ASN A 195 -13.77 1.11 -0.82
C ASN A 195 -12.96 1.37 -2.09
N TYR A 196 -12.26 0.35 -2.55
CA TYR A 196 -11.65 0.31 -3.87
C TYR A 196 -12.04 -1.02 -4.53
N LYS A 197 -12.96 -0.98 -5.50
CA LYS A 197 -13.42 -2.17 -6.26
C LYS A 197 -13.78 -3.38 -5.39
N GLY A 198 -14.41 -3.16 -4.24
CA GLY A 198 -14.76 -4.21 -3.28
C GLY A 198 -13.73 -4.45 -2.17
N ALA A 199 -12.48 -4.00 -2.33
CA ALA A 199 -11.47 -4.06 -1.29
C ALA A 199 -11.61 -2.93 -0.25
N ILE A 200 -11.24 -3.22 0.99
CA ILE A 200 -11.22 -2.27 2.09
C ILE A 200 -10.02 -1.33 1.94
N LEU A 201 -10.26 -0.02 2.03
CA LEU A 201 -9.22 0.99 2.24
C LEU A 201 -9.36 1.51 3.69
N PRO A 202 -8.44 1.15 4.61
CA PRO A 202 -8.65 1.35 6.05
C PRO A 202 -8.29 2.78 6.51
N CYS A 203 -9.04 3.76 6.00
CA CYS A 203 -8.83 5.19 6.20
C CYS A 203 -9.10 5.71 7.62
N GLY A 204 -9.52 4.88 8.58
CA GLY A 204 -9.80 5.37 9.93
C GLY A 204 -8.54 5.79 10.67
N VAL A 205 -8.71 6.67 11.66
CA VAL A 205 -7.63 7.04 12.61
C VAL A 205 -7.21 5.85 13.46
N SER A 206 -5.97 5.87 13.94
CA SER A 206 -5.47 4.85 14.86
C SER A 206 -6.10 4.95 16.24
N THR A 207 -6.31 3.79 16.85
CA THR A 207 -6.80 3.64 18.22
C THR A 207 -6.07 2.48 18.89
N ALA A 208 -6.04 2.47 20.23
CA ALA A 208 -5.46 1.39 21.00
C ALA A 208 -6.17 0.07 20.67
N ASN A 209 -5.38 -1.00 20.55
CA ASN A 209 -5.88 -2.34 20.34
C ASN A 209 -6.26 -2.96 21.69
N PRO A 210 -7.55 -3.23 21.96
CA PRO A 210 -7.98 -3.71 23.27
C PRO A 210 -7.77 -5.21 23.48
N ARG A 211 -7.25 -5.94 22.48
CA ARG A 211 -7.25 -7.40 22.45
C ARG A 211 -6.27 -8.05 23.44
N HIS A 212 -5.15 -7.39 23.72
CA HIS A 212 -4.07 -7.87 24.58
C HIS A 212 -3.57 -6.74 25.48
N THR A 213 -2.96 -7.09 26.62
CA THR A 213 -2.40 -6.15 27.60
C THR A 213 -1.05 -5.58 27.16
N SER A 214 -0.31 -6.28 26.31
CA SER A 214 0.98 -5.86 25.74
C SER A 214 1.15 -6.37 24.32
N TYR A 215 2.06 -5.74 23.57
CA TYR A 215 2.33 -6.04 22.16
C TYR A 215 3.82 -5.84 21.86
N ASP A 216 4.36 -6.69 20.99
CA ASP A 216 5.76 -6.60 20.56
C ASP A 216 6.01 -5.42 19.59
N MET A 217 4.93 -4.84 19.04
CA MET A 217 5.05 -3.84 17.99
C MET A 217 3.87 -2.84 17.97
N PRO A 218 4.10 -1.62 17.46
CA PRO A 218 3.13 -0.53 17.57
C PRO A 218 1.96 -0.62 16.58
N PHE A 219 2.14 -1.28 15.43
CA PHE A 219 1.15 -1.33 14.34
C PHE A 219 1.06 -2.74 13.78
N ASN A 220 -0.06 -3.08 13.15
CA ASN A 220 -0.19 -4.38 12.51
C ASN A 220 0.78 -4.53 11.33
N GLU A 221 1.29 -5.75 11.15
CA GLU A 221 1.94 -6.18 9.91
C GLU A 221 1.19 -7.36 9.33
N TYR A 222 1.07 -7.41 8.00
CA TYR A 222 0.45 -8.47 7.23
C TYR A 222 1.55 -9.08 6.36
N ILE A 223 1.75 -10.39 6.53
CA ILE A 223 2.85 -11.13 5.93
C ILE A 223 2.26 -12.17 5.01
N LEU A 224 2.57 -12.03 3.73
CA LEU A 224 2.18 -12.94 2.68
C LEU A 224 3.38 -13.77 2.25
N TYR A 225 3.10 -15.01 1.84
CA TYR A 225 4.12 -15.95 1.38
C TYR A 225 3.95 -16.31 -0.11
N ASP A 226 2.85 -15.88 -0.72
CA ASP A 226 2.51 -16.05 -2.13
C ASP A 226 2.30 -14.68 -2.78
N ALA A 227 3.10 -14.38 -3.80
CA ALA A 227 3.04 -13.11 -4.52
C ALA A 227 1.78 -12.97 -5.37
N ASN A 228 1.10 -14.06 -5.75
CA ASN A 228 -0.12 -14.02 -6.53
C ASN A 228 -1.31 -13.41 -5.76
N ARG A 229 -1.17 -13.28 -4.43
CA ARG A 229 -2.16 -12.64 -3.55
C ARG A 229 -1.99 -11.12 -3.45
N ILE A 230 -1.08 -10.54 -4.24
CA ILE A 230 -0.65 -9.14 -4.12
C ILE A 230 -0.74 -8.47 -5.48
N ILE A 231 -1.44 -7.35 -5.54
CA ILE A 231 -1.57 -6.58 -6.76
C ILE A 231 -1.16 -5.14 -6.50
N VAL A 232 -0.20 -4.63 -7.27
CA VAL A 232 0.24 -3.24 -7.16
C VAL A 232 -0.85 -2.33 -7.72
N ARG A 233 -1.51 -1.54 -6.86
CA ARG A 233 -2.57 -0.63 -7.31
C ARG A 233 -2.08 0.79 -7.46
N PHE A 234 -1.34 1.30 -6.47
CA PHE A 234 -0.86 2.68 -6.49
C PHE A 234 0.58 2.80 -6.02
N ILE A 235 1.29 3.77 -6.60
CA ILE A 235 2.47 4.37 -5.99
C ILE A 235 2.06 5.72 -5.41
N VAL A 236 2.45 5.99 -4.17
CA VAL A 236 2.14 7.24 -3.47
C VAL A 236 3.46 7.92 -3.13
N GLU A 237 3.69 9.08 -3.74
CA GLU A 237 4.83 9.93 -3.45
C GLU A 237 4.45 10.89 -2.33
N CYS A 238 5.22 10.85 -1.25
CA CYS A 238 5.00 11.65 -0.06
C CYS A 238 6.24 12.46 0.31
N LYS A 239 6.03 13.67 0.79
CA LYS A 239 7.05 14.50 1.43
C LYS A 239 6.86 14.46 2.95
N PHE A 240 7.95 14.25 3.68
CA PHE A 240 7.94 14.32 5.15
C PHE A 240 8.52 15.66 5.59
N ASN A 241 7.71 16.44 6.30
CA ASN A 241 8.09 17.78 6.72
C ASN A 241 8.64 17.69 8.16
N ASN A 242 9.96 17.50 8.26
CA ASN A 242 10.76 17.41 9.50
C ASN A 242 10.59 16.10 10.30
N PHE A 243 11.63 15.25 10.35
CA PHE A 243 12.07 14.48 11.53
C PHE A 243 13.35 13.68 11.18
N ARG A 244 14.35 13.69 12.09
CA ARG A 244 15.53 12.82 11.99
C ARG A 244 15.08 11.36 12.05
N ARG A 245 15.58 10.54 11.12
CA ARG A 245 15.28 9.11 11.03
C ARG A 245 15.93 8.39 12.21
N PHE A 246 15.14 7.90 13.17
CA PHE A 246 15.64 6.89 14.10
C PHE A 246 15.46 5.53 13.43
N LEU A 247 16.58 4.88 13.12
CA LEU A 247 16.60 3.48 12.74
C LEU A 247 16.36 2.67 14.03
N TYR A 248 15.33 1.84 14.05
CA TYR A 248 15.16 0.76 15.02
C TYR A 248 15.68 -0.54 14.40
#